data_AF-A0AAN8FTT7-F1
#
_entry.id   AF-A0AAN8FTT7-F1
#
_cell.length_a   1.000
_cell.length_b   1.000
_cell.length_c   1.000
_cell.angle_alpha   90.00
_cell.angle_beta   90.00
_cell.angle_gamma   90.00
#
_symmetry.space_group_name_H-M   'P 1'
#
loop_
_entity.id
_entity.type
_entity.pdbx_description
1 polymer ?
#
loop_
_entity_poly.entity_id
_entity_poly.type
_entity_poly.pdbx_seq_one_letter_code
_entity_poly.pdbx_strand_id
1 'polypeptide(L)'
;YELKRTISIATDVAPEHQLLLYKDKELSDNTATLAQYGIVSACTLTMNVKMHTGLLVDQVALSNVMLLPLLLPRNNVGHLRRTIRTMTNVQE
;
A
#
# COMPACT_ATOMS: atom_id res chain seq x y z
N TYR A 1 -7.87 -5.14 -15.71
CA TYR A 1 -7.75 -6.29 -14.77
C TYR A 1 -6.78 -7.39 -15.22
N GLU A 2 -6.80 -7.86 -16.49
CA GLU A 2 -5.98 -9.01 -16.94
C GLU A 2 -4.46 -8.85 -16.76
N LEU A 3 -3.93 -7.64 -16.98
CA LEU A 3 -2.51 -7.35 -16.79
C LEU A 3 -2.06 -7.63 -15.35
N LYS A 4 -2.79 -7.14 -14.35
CA LYS A 4 -2.46 -7.36 -12.93
C LYS A 4 -2.53 -8.84 -12.53
N ARG A 5 -3.48 -9.59 -13.10
CA ARG A 5 -3.57 -11.04 -12.89
C ARG A 5 -2.34 -11.75 -13.46
N THR A 6 -1.91 -11.40 -14.66
CA THR A 6 -0.72 -12.00 -15.29
C THR A 6 0.54 -11.71 -14.47
N ILE A 7 0.69 -10.48 -13.99
CA ILE A 7 1.80 -10.07 -13.11
C ILE A 7 1.74 -10.81 -11.77
N SER A 8 0.54 -11.05 -11.23
CA SER A 8 0.37 -11.79 -9.97
C SER A 8 0.88 -13.22 -10.10
N ILE A 9 0.62 -13.89 -11.22
CA ILE A 9 1.12 -15.25 -11.48
C ILE A 9 2.66 -15.27 -11.55
N ALA A 10 3.27 -14.21 -12.09
CA ALA A 10 4.72 -14.14 -12.26
C ALA A 10 5.49 -13.66 -11.02
N THR A 11 4.86 -12.81 -10.18
CA THR A 11 5.54 -12.13 -9.05
C THR A 11 5.04 -12.56 -7.68
N ASP A 12 3.98 -13.36 -7.61
CA ASP A 12 3.28 -13.77 -6.37
C ASP A 12 2.75 -12.58 -5.53
N VAL A 13 2.59 -11.42 -6.15
CA VAL A 13 2.00 -10.23 -5.51
C VAL A 13 0.53 -10.13 -5.90
N ALA A 14 -0.38 -10.08 -4.94
CA ALA A 14 -1.82 -9.97 -5.21
C ALA A 14 -2.18 -8.66 -5.93
N PRO A 15 -3.14 -8.65 -6.89
CA PRO A 15 -3.48 -7.49 -7.73
C PRO A 15 -3.77 -6.18 -6.97
N GLU A 16 -4.37 -6.26 -5.79
CA GLU A 16 -4.67 -5.15 -4.89
C GLU A 16 -3.42 -4.47 -4.32
N HIS A 17 -2.33 -5.22 -4.19
CA HIS A 17 -1.04 -4.73 -3.73
C HIS A 17 -0.15 -4.23 -4.88
N GLN A 18 -0.56 -4.41 -6.14
CA GLN A 18 0.20 -3.95 -7.29
C GLN A 18 -0.16 -2.52 -7.67
N LEU A 19 0.84 -1.63 -7.72
CA LEU A 19 0.76 -0.30 -8.30
C LEU A 19 1.64 -0.24 -9.55
N LEU A 20 1.01 -0.22 -10.72
CA LEU A 20 1.70 -0.25 -12.01
C LEU A 20 1.80 1.16 -12.57
N LEU A 21 2.99 1.54 -13.03
CA LEU A 21 3.33 2.87 -13.53
C LEU A 21 3.89 2.78 -14.95
N TYR A 22 3.41 3.65 -15.82
CA TYR A 22 3.97 3.91 -17.14
C TYR A 22 4.15 5.41 -17.35
N LYS A 23 5.38 5.87 -17.59
CA LYS A 23 5.70 7.30 -17.75
C LYS A 23 5.06 8.16 -16.64
N ASP A 24 5.24 7.73 -15.39
CA ASP A 24 4.70 8.37 -14.19
C ASP A 24 3.16 8.41 -14.09
N LYS A 25 2.44 7.72 -14.98
CA LYS A 25 0.99 7.51 -14.89
C LYS A 25 0.67 6.15 -14.30
N GLU A 26 -0.19 6.14 -13.28
CA GLU A 26 -0.70 4.90 -12.70
C GLU A 26 -1.71 4.24 -13.65
N LEU A 27 -1.53 2.94 -13.90
CA LEU A 27 -2.50 2.09 -14.58
C LEU A 27 -3.56 1.61 -13.57
N SER A 28 -4.37 2.54 -13.08
CA SER A 28 -5.37 2.31 -12.03
C SER A 28 -6.77 1.97 -12.56
N ASP A 29 -7.10 2.42 -13.77
CA ASP A 29 -8.44 2.28 -14.33
C ASP A 29 -8.62 0.89 -14.98
N ASN A 30 -9.57 0.12 -14.45
CA ASN A 30 -9.90 -1.20 -14.97
C ASN A 30 -10.71 -1.16 -16.28
N THR A 31 -11.25 0.00 -16.66
CA THR A 31 -12.00 0.23 -17.89
C THR A 31 -11.15 0.80 -19.03
N ALA A 32 -10.00 1.38 -18.69
CA ALA A 32 -9.08 1.95 -19.66
C ALA A 32 -8.24 0.88 -20.36
N THR A 33 -8.02 1.05 -21.66
CA THR A 33 -7.12 0.18 -22.43
C THR A 33 -5.68 0.66 -22.32
N LEU A 34 -4.70 -0.25 -22.49
CA LEU A 34 -3.28 0.11 -22.50
C LEU A 34 -2.95 1.20 -23.55
N ALA A 35 -3.68 1.21 -24.67
CA ALA A 35 -3.54 2.22 -25.71
C ALA A 35 -3.92 3.63 -25.21
N GLN A 36 -4.90 3.77 -24.31
CA GLN A 36 -5.26 5.06 -23.71
C GLN A 36 -4.15 5.62 -22.81
N TYR A 37 -3.30 4.74 -22.27
CA TYR A 37 -2.08 5.12 -21.56
C TYR A 37 -0.87 5.34 -22.51
N GLY A 38 -1.07 5.21 -23.83
CA GLY A 38 0.00 5.36 -24.82
C GLY A 38 0.91 4.14 -24.93
N ILE A 39 0.43 2.96 -24.51
CA ILE A 39 1.13 1.68 -24.64
C ILE A 39 0.57 0.96 -25.86
N VAL A 40 1.30 1.06 -26.97
CA VAL A 40 0.92 0.49 -28.28
C VAL A 40 1.90 -0.57 -28.78
N SER A 41 3.02 -0.75 -28.09
CA SER A 41 4.07 -1.72 -28.41
C SER A 41 4.77 -2.19 -27.14
N ALA A 42 5.75 -3.08 -27.28
CA ALA A 42 6.57 -3.56 -26.17
C ALA A 42 7.17 -2.36 -25.39
N CYS A 43 6.95 -2.37 -24.08
CA CYS A 43 7.38 -1.29 -23.20
C CYS A 43 7.79 -1.84 -21.83
N THR A 44 8.42 -0.98 -21.04
CA THR A 44 8.79 -1.28 -19.65
C THR A 44 7.84 -0.55 -18.71
N LEU A 45 7.38 -1.27 -17.70
CA LEU A 45 6.52 -0.78 -16.63
C LEU A 45 7.27 -0.83 -15.31
N THR A 46 7.05 0.15 -14.45
CA THR A 46 7.52 0.09 -13.07
C THR A 46 6.39 -0.47 -12.20
N MET A 47 6.69 -1.48 -11.40
CA MET A 47 5.76 -2.03 -10.43
C MET A 47 6.22 -1.70 -9.01
N ASN A 48 5.41 -0.91 -8.31
CA ASN A 48 5.56 -0.67 -6.88
C ASN A 48 4.62 -1.62 -6.11
N VAL A 49 5.11 -2.16 -5.00
CA VAL A 49 4.33 -3.05 -4.12
C VAL A 49 3.81 -2.26 -2.93
N LYS A 50 2.49 -2.23 -2.76
CA LYS A 50 1.84 -1.63 -1.59
C LYS A 50 2.00 -2.57 -0.40
N MET A 51 2.85 -2.21 0.56
CA MET A 51 2.97 -2.94 1.82
C MET A 51 1.93 -2.42 2.83
N HIS A 52 1.25 -3.33 3.52
CA HIS A 52 0.39 -2.98 4.65
C HIS A 52 1.20 -3.10 5.95
N THR A 53 1.25 -2.03 6.75
CA THR A 53 1.98 -2.00 8.03
C THR A 53 1.16 -2.49 9.22
N GLY A 54 0.15 -3.34 8.98
CA GLY A 54 -0.45 -4.15 10.05
C GLY A 54 -1.54 -3.49 10.90
N LEU A 55 -2.52 -2.82 10.30
CA LEU A 55 -3.83 -2.67 10.95
C LEU A 55 -4.93 -3.17 10.01
N LEU A 56 -5.02 -4.49 9.89
CA LEU A 56 -6.18 -5.15 9.30
C LEU A 56 -7.28 -5.14 10.37
N VAL A 57 -8.08 -4.08 10.43
CA VAL A 57 -9.27 -4.07 11.28
C VAL A 57 -10.28 -4.98 10.63
N ASP A 58 -10.34 -6.22 11.12
CA ASP A 58 -11.40 -7.16 10.78
C ASP A 58 -12.75 -6.56 11.20
N GLN A 59 -13.52 -6.07 10.22
CA GLN A 59 -14.80 -5.40 10.47
C GLN A 59 -15.83 -6.33 11.13
N VAL A 60 -15.62 -7.65 11.09
CA VAL A 60 -16.52 -8.65 11.68
C VAL A 60 -16.39 -8.69 13.21
N ALA A 61 -15.27 -8.25 13.78
CA ALA A 61 -15.09 -8.16 15.24
C ALA A 61 -15.73 -6.91 15.88
N LEU A 62 -16.28 -5.99 15.09
CA LEU A 62 -16.84 -4.72 15.58
C LEU A 62 -18.31 -4.81 16.02
N SER A 63 -18.97 -5.95 15.86
CA SER A 63 -20.37 -6.09 16.31
C SER A 63 -20.52 -6.16 17.84
N ASN A 64 -19.48 -6.63 18.56
CA ASN A 64 -19.56 -6.83 20.02
C ASN A 64 -18.44 -6.18 20.83
N VAL A 65 -17.40 -5.61 20.20
CA VAL A 65 -16.38 -4.85 20.93
C VAL A 65 -16.75 -3.39 20.86
N MET A 66 -17.38 -2.95 21.95
CA MET A 66 -17.49 -1.58 22.42
C MET A 66 -16.43 -0.69 21.76
N LEU A 67 -16.89 0.30 20.99
CA LEU A 67 -16.11 1.46 20.54
C LEU A 67 -15.43 2.08 21.76
N LEU A 68 -14.26 1.59 22.14
CA LEU A 68 -13.38 2.28 23.04
C LEU A 68 -12.72 3.35 22.17
N PRO A 69 -13.05 4.64 22.37
CA PRO A 69 -12.29 5.69 21.73
C PRO A 69 -10.83 5.48 22.14
N LEU A 70 -9.93 5.62 21.17
CA LEU A 70 -8.49 5.73 21.38
C LEU A 70 -8.21 6.80 22.44
N LEU A 71 -8.23 6.40 23.71
CA LEU A 71 -7.57 7.09 24.80
C LEU A 71 -6.08 6.88 24.55
N LEU A 72 -5.55 7.60 23.56
CA LEU A 72 -4.20 8.07 23.61
C LEU A 72 -4.06 8.73 24.99
N PRO A 73 -3.19 8.24 25.90
CA PRO A 73 -2.83 9.06 27.04
C PRO A 73 -2.26 10.35 26.44
N ARG A 74 -3.02 11.43 26.62
CA ARG A 74 -2.74 12.80 26.21
C ARG A 74 -1.55 13.34 27.00
N ASN A 75 -0.44 12.63 27.00
CA ASN A 75 0.77 13.09 27.63
C ASN A 75 1.99 12.53 26.91
N ASN A 76 2.67 13.50 26.31
CA ASN A 76 4.08 13.44 25.96
C ASN A 76 4.42 12.87 24.58
N VAL A 77 4.06 13.64 23.55
CA VAL A 77 4.66 13.59 22.19
C VAL A 77 6.19 13.54 22.26
N GLY A 78 6.81 14.06 23.33
CA GLY A 78 8.24 13.93 23.60
C GLY A 78 8.71 12.49 23.83
N HIS A 79 7.88 11.65 24.46
CA HIS A 79 8.17 10.23 24.65
C HIS A 79 8.08 9.48 23.31
N LEU A 80 7.04 9.75 22.52
CA LEU A 80 6.88 9.17 21.19
C LEU A 80 8.06 9.54 20.26
N ARG A 81 8.47 10.81 20.26
CA ARG A 81 9.66 11.27 19.49
C ARG A 81 10.95 10.59 19.95
N ARG A 82 11.10 10.34 21.26
CA ARG A 82 12.29 9.68 21.82
C ARG A 82 12.34 8.20 21.44
N THR A 83 11.21 7.52 21.45
CA THR A 83 11.10 6.13 20.99
C THR A 83 11.42 6.02 19.51
N ILE A 84 10.90 6.92 18.67
CA ILE A 84 11.20 6.92 17.23
C ILE A 84 12.71 7.17 17.00
N ARG A 85 13.32 8.15 17.69
CA ARG A 85 14.76 8.42 17.56
C ARG A 85 15.66 7.28 18.00
N THR A 86 15.29 6.56 19.06
CA THR A 86 16.07 5.41 19.55
C THR A 86 15.95 4.21 18.61
N MET A 87 14.81 4.06 17.94
CA MET A 87 14.62 3.02 16.92
C MET A 87 15.32 3.35 15.58
N THR A 88 15.58 4.62 15.27
CA THR A 88 16.29 5.05 14.05
C THR A 88 17.76 5.40 14.30
N ASN A 89 18.40 4.86 15.35
CA ASN A 89 19.83 5.09 15.56
C ASN A 89 20.64 4.32 14.51
N VAL A 90 20.75 4.91 13.32
CA VAL A 90 21.76 4.54 12.32
C VAL A 90 23.07 5.13 12.87
N GLN A 91 23.96 4.26 13.34
CA GLN A 91 25.32 4.64 13.70
C GLN A 91 25.98 5.25 12.45
N GLU A 92 26.42 6.51 12.55
CA GLU A 92 27.49 7.04 11.69
C GLU A 92 28.84 6.42 12.08
#